data_AF-A0A4Y9M8K4-F1
#
_entry.id   AF-A0A4Y9M8K4-F1
#
_cell.length_a   1.000
_cell.length_b   1.000
_cell.length_c   1.000
_cell.angle_alpha   90.00
_cell.angle_beta   90.00
_cell.angle_gamma   90.00
#
_symmetry.space_group_name_H-M   'P 1'
#
loop_
_entity.id
_entity.type
_entity.pdbx_description
1 polymer ?
#
loop_
_entity_poly.entity_id
_entity_poly.type
_entity_poly.pdbx_seq_one_letter_code
_entity_poly.pdbx_strand_id
1 'polypeptide(L)'
;MPFVDGHFGAATGGGVTAFAPEQQANLPPEIAQAYASVFKAPAPANFEQRWSLWNAAFGGSGKTSGDPVIGSTDTRLSTYGFAGGLDYRLSPATVTAAGGGTNWGLSNSLGNGRSESAQIGAYARTVIGPAYIAESIAFANHWFTTDRTALGGNLRATFTGQSIGGRIEGGYRIAVTPNFGITPYAAAQAQAFRSGAYSETDVNNLGFGLTYAAKQATDVRTELGARFDHPTLLGGTPLILRARLAWAHDFVDTPSLNAAFQVLPLSNFTVFGAPIPHDSGLASIGADWYLNQNWKLLAKFDGEFAKRSDLYAGTVALRYSW
;
A
#
# COMPACT_ATOMS: atom_id res chain seq x y z
N MET A 1 5.07 -12.91 3.68
CA MET A 1 4.13 -12.52 4.75
C MET A 1 3.08 -11.60 4.14
N PRO A 2 1.80 -11.95 4.17
CA PRO A 2 0.73 -11.20 3.50
C PRO A 2 0.41 -9.85 4.16
N PHE A 3 0.92 -9.57 5.35
CA PHE A 3 0.69 -8.30 6.05
C PHE A 3 1.44 -7.14 5.40
N VAL A 4 2.67 -7.36 4.90
CA VAL A 4 3.51 -6.30 4.31
C VAL A 4 2.86 -5.62 3.09
N ASP A 5 2.06 -6.35 2.31
CA ASP A 5 1.37 -5.79 1.14
C ASP A 5 0.35 -4.68 1.52
N GLY A 6 -0.13 -4.64 2.77
CA GLY A 6 -1.08 -3.64 3.27
C GLY A 6 -0.49 -2.34 3.82
N HIS A 7 0.81 -2.32 4.16
CA HIS A 7 1.45 -1.20 4.86
C HIS A 7 1.75 0.00 3.94
N PHE A 8 1.99 -0.24 2.64
CA PHE A 8 2.22 0.80 1.64
C PHE A 8 0.99 1.19 0.83
N GLY A 9 -0.18 0.64 1.14
CA GLY A 9 -1.35 0.79 0.29
C GLY A 9 -1.06 0.26 -1.12
N ALA A 10 -0.38 -0.90 -1.23
CA ALA A 10 0.00 -1.44 -2.50
C ALA A 10 -1.24 -1.60 -3.39
N ALA A 11 -1.16 -0.91 -4.52
CA ALA A 11 -1.98 -1.11 -5.70
C ALA A 11 -3.39 -0.49 -5.70
N THR A 12 -3.61 0.57 -4.92
CA THR A 12 -4.44 1.67 -5.43
C THR A 12 -3.47 2.77 -5.86
N GLY A 13 -3.14 2.88 -7.15
CA GLY A 13 -2.49 4.09 -7.68
C GLY A 13 -3.33 5.38 -7.50
N GLY A 14 -4.49 5.28 -6.83
CA GLY A 14 -5.14 6.34 -6.08
C GLY A 14 -5.26 5.99 -4.60
N GLY A 15 -4.15 5.86 -3.88
CA GLY A 15 -4.15 5.66 -2.43
C GLY A 15 -4.66 6.92 -1.75
N VAL A 16 -5.94 7.25 -1.89
CA VAL A 16 -6.63 8.42 -1.32
C VAL A 16 -6.00 9.79 -1.66
N THR A 17 -4.81 9.84 -2.24
CA THR A 17 -4.04 11.02 -2.61
C THR A 17 -4.46 11.58 -3.95
N ALA A 18 -5.74 11.44 -4.32
CA ALA A 18 -6.37 12.37 -5.24
C ALA A 18 -6.53 13.71 -4.51
N PHE A 19 -5.40 14.40 -4.31
CA PHE A 19 -5.42 15.82 -4.00
C PHE A 19 -6.00 16.51 -5.23
N ALA A 20 -7.29 16.81 -5.14
CA ALA A 20 -7.97 17.71 -6.05
C ALA A 20 -7.21 19.04 -6.06
N PRO A 21 -7.16 19.76 -7.20
CA PRO A 21 -6.74 21.15 -7.19
C PRO A 21 -7.67 21.90 -6.23
N GLU A 22 -7.14 22.33 -5.09
CA GLU A 22 -7.87 23.21 -4.19
C GLU A 22 -8.02 24.59 -4.85
N GLN A 23 -9.15 25.24 -4.55
CA GLN A 23 -9.50 26.57 -5.00
C GLN A 23 -8.37 27.58 -4.75
N GLN A 24 -8.33 28.58 -5.63
CA GLN A 24 -7.41 29.71 -5.81
C GLN A 24 -7.04 30.55 -4.57
N ALA A 25 -7.25 30.09 -3.34
CA ALA A 25 -6.95 30.86 -2.15
C ALA A 25 -5.44 30.91 -1.90
N ASN A 26 -4.82 31.95 -2.47
CA ASN A 26 -3.46 32.41 -2.27
C ASN A 26 -2.40 31.58 -3.00
N LEU A 27 -2.32 31.57 -4.33
CA LEU A 27 -1.05 31.24 -5.02
C LEU A 27 -0.42 32.56 -5.49
N PRO A 28 0.92 32.74 -5.47
CA PRO A 28 1.57 33.88 -6.10
C PRO A 28 1.12 34.00 -7.56
N PRO A 29 1.01 35.23 -8.09
CA PRO A 29 0.36 35.48 -9.37
C PRO A 29 0.89 34.64 -10.53
N GLU A 30 2.19 34.38 -10.60
CA GLU A 30 2.79 33.57 -11.68
C GLU A 30 2.40 32.09 -11.60
N ILE A 31 2.39 31.52 -10.39
CA ILE A 31 1.92 30.14 -10.15
C ILE A 31 0.41 30.09 -10.36
N ALA A 32 -0.34 31.06 -9.83
CA ALA A 32 -1.77 31.17 -10.03
C ALA A 32 -2.14 31.28 -11.52
N GLN A 33 -1.37 32.03 -12.32
CA GLN A 33 -1.59 32.20 -13.76
C GLN A 33 -1.20 30.96 -14.55
N ALA A 34 -0.12 30.26 -14.21
CA ALA A 34 0.26 29.01 -14.85
C ALA A 34 -0.70 27.86 -14.48
N TYR A 35 -1.15 27.79 -13.22
CA TYR A 35 -2.25 26.92 -12.83
C TYR A 35 -3.53 27.35 -13.54
N ALA A 36 -3.83 28.65 -13.66
CA ALA A 36 -5.01 29.12 -14.40
C ALA A 36 -4.87 29.02 -15.93
N SER A 37 -3.68 28.82 -16.49
CA SER A 37 -3.50 28.62 -17.94
C SER A 37 -3.62 27.13 -18.30
N VAL A 38 -3.18 26.25 -17.40
CA VAL A 38 -3.47 24.81 -17.44
C VAL A 38 -4.94 24.53 -17.08
N PHE A 39 -5.47 25.24 -16.10
CA PHE A 39 -6.86 25.22 -15.66
C PHE A 39 -7.50 26.58 -15.97
N LYS A 40 -7.71 26.90 -17.26
CA LYS A 40 -8.48 28.09 -17.66
C LYS A 40 -9.69 28.22 -16.74
N ALA A 41 -9.85 29.41 -16.11
CA ALA A 41 -10.91 29.73 -15.13
C ALA A 41 -12.12 28.83 -15.37
N PRO A 42 -12.57 28.02 -14.39
CA PRO A 42 -13.47 26.91 -14.69
C PRO A 42 -14.66 27.48 -15.44
N ALA A 43 -14.73 27.19 -16.74
CA ALA A 43 -15.96 27.31 -17.47
C ALA A 43 -16.98 26.49 -16.66
N PRO A 44 -18.22 26.96 -16.48
CA PRO A 44 -19.26 26.12 -15.89
C PRO A 44 -19.16 24.75 -16.56
N ALA A 45 -18.98 23.70 -15.76
CA ALA A 45 -18.45 22.42 -16.22
C ALA A 45 -19.15 21.98 -17.52
N ASN A 46 -18.45 22.09 -18.65
CA ASN A 46 -18.96 21.57 -19.89
C ASN A 46 -19.02 20.05 -19.77
N PHE A 47 -20.07 19.47 -20.34
CA PHE A 47 -20.45 18.06 -20.32
C PHE A 47 -19.33 17.07 -20.69
N GLU A 48 -18.22 17.54 -21.25
CA GLU A 48 -17.15 16.76 -21.89
C GLU A 48 -16.19 16.10 -20.88
N GLN A 49 -15.71 16.78 -19.83
CA GLN A 49 -14.66 16.20 -18.95
C GLN A 49 -15.16 15.38 -17.76
N ARG A 50 -15.75 14.21 -18.03
CA ARG A 50 -16.39 13.35 -17.02
C ARG A 50 -15.49 12.26 -16.47
N TRP A 51 -14.48 11.85 -17.23
CA TRP A 51 -13.73 10.64 -16.95
C TRP A 51 -12.26 10.94 -16.71
N SER A 52 -11.64 10.16 -15.85
CA SER A 52 -10.19 10.09 -15.77
C SER A 52 -9.75 8.65 -15.72
N LEU A 53 -8.69 8.34 -16.44
CA LEU A 53 -8.00 7.06 -16.38
C LEU A 53 -6.63 7.32 -15.79
N TRP A 54 -6.20 6.47 -14.88
CA TRP A 54 -4.83 6.48 -14.42
C TRP A 54 -4.24 5.08 -14.43
N ASN A 55 -2.93 5.02 -14.63
CA ASN A 55 -2.14 3.82 -14.53
C ASN A 55 -0.91 4.11 -13.68
N ALA A 56 -0.51 3.17 -12.84
CA ALA A 56 0.62 3.29 -11.94
C ALA A 56 1.47 2.02 -11.98
N ALA A 57 2.78 2.21 -11.93
CA ALA A 57 3.74 1.17 -11.66
C ALA A 57 4.35 1.43 -10.28
N PHE A 58 4.53 0.37 -9.50
CA PHE A 58 5.11 0.47 -8.17
C PHE A 58 6.09 -0.67 -7.91
N GLY A 59 7.02 -0.43 -7.00
CA GLY A 59 7.96 -1.43 -6.52
C GLY A 59 8.50 -1.06 -5.15
N GLY A 60 8.89 -2.05 -4.38
CA GLY A 60 9.37 -1.85 -3.02
C GLY A 60 10.28 -2.96 -2.54
N SER A 61 10.98 -2.68 -1.45
CA SER A 61 11.84 -3.64 -0.78
C SER A 61 11.78 -3.44 0.72
N GLY A 62 12.04 -4.50 1.45
CA GLY A 62 11.92 -4.50 2.89
C GLY A 62 12.85 -5.48 3.56
N LYS A 63 13.26 -5.14 4.78
CA LYS A 63 13.96 -6.05 5.68
C LYS A 63 13.29 -6.03 7.03
N THR A 64 12.97 -7.21 7.55
CA THR A 64 12.53 -7.40 8.94
C THR A 64 13.52 -8.34 9.61
N SER A 65 14.14 -7.88 10.69
CA SER A 65 15.09 -8.68 11.45
C SER A 65 14.37 -9.64 12.39
N GLY A 66 14.87 -10.87 12.44
CA GLY A 66 14.36 -11.91 13.32
C GLY A 66 14.61 -11.60 14.79
N ASP A 67 13.90 -12.32 15.64
CA ASP A 67 14.09 -12.32 17.09
C ASP A 67 14.65 -13.69 17.55
N PRO A 68 15.89 -13.72 18.07
CA PRO A 68 16.53 -14.96 18.53
C PRO A 68 15.88 -15.55 19.79
N VAL A 69 15.12 -14.77 20.56
CA VAL A 69 14.43 -15.23 21.78
C VAL A 69 13.29 -16.19 21.43
N ILE A 70 12.61 -15.96 20.30
CA ILE A 70 11.54 -16.82 19.81
C ILE A 70 11.95 -17.68 18.60
N GLY A 71 13.25 -17.71 18.27
CA GLY A 71 13.80 -18.54 17.19
C GLY A 71 13.41 -18.12 15.76
N SER A 72 13.06 -16.85 15.55
CA SER A 72 12.67 -16.35 14.23
C SER A 72 13.86 -15.80 13.45
N THR A 73 13.76 -15.80 12.11
CA THR A 73 14.88 -15.51 11.19
C THR A 73 14.68 -14.19 10.46
N ASP A 74 15.77 -13.50 10.12
CA ASP A 74 15.77 -12.32 9.24
C ASP A 74 15.06 -12.62 7.91
N THR A 75 14.16 -11.72 7.49
CA THR A 75 13.46 -11.82 6.23
C THR A 75 13.72 -10.61 5.35
N ARG A 76 13.96 -10.85 4.06
CA ARG A 76 14.00 -9.83 3.02
C ARG A 76 12.84 -10.04 2.07
N LEU A 77 12.20 -8.95 1.65
CA LEU A 77 11.11 -8.96 0.68
C LEU A 77 11.37 -7.94 -0.42
N SER A 78 10.86 -8.26 -1.61
CA SER A 78 10.74 -7.33 -2.74
C SER A 78 9.38 -7.49 -3.38
N THR A 79 8.77 -6.38 -3.75
CA THR A 79 7.45 -6.34 -4.40
C THR A 79 7.50 -5.47 -5.65
N TYR A 80 6.70 -5.82 -6.65
CA TYR A 80 6.51 -5.05 -7.86
C TYR A 80 5.08 -5.24 -8.36
N GLY A 81 4.54 -4.25 -9.04
CA GLY A 81 3.22 -4.40 -9.63
C GLY A 81 2.75 -3.20 -10.43
N PHE A 82 1.55 -3.36 -10.96
CA PHE A 82 0.85 -2.38 -11.76
C PHE A 82 -0.57 -2.20 -11.22
N ALA A 83 -1.04 -0.96 -11.25
CA ALA A 83 -2.39 -0.60 -10.87
C ALA A 83 -3.00 0.30 -11.93
N GLY A 84 -4.31 0.23 -12.10
CA GLY A 84 -5.07 1.13 -12.94
C GLY A 84 -6.41 1.46 -12.31
N GLY A 85 -6.99 2.58 -12.69
CA GLY A 85 -8.30 2.96 -12.18
C GLY A 85 -8.97 3.99 -13.05
N LEU A 86 -10.28 4.07 -12.89
CA LEU A 86 -11.14 4.90 -13.69
C LEU A 86 -12.07 5.68 -12.78
N ASP A 87 -11.93 7.00 -12.83
CA ASP A 87 -12.65 7.95 -11.99
C ASP A 87 -13.81 8.55 -12.78
N TYR A 88 -14.96 8.73 -12.14
CA TYR A 88 -16.13 9.42 -12.71
C TYR A 88 -16.48 10.66 -11.89
N ARG A 89 -16.32 11.86 -12.45
CA ARG A 89 -16.43 13.14 -11.71
C ARG A 89 -17.78 13.43 -11.05
N LEU A 90 -18.87 12.76 -11.48
CA LEU A 90 -20.21 12.95 -10.90
C LEU A 90 -20.50 12.01 -9.71
N SER A 91 -19.65 11.01 -9.47
CA SER A 91 -19.68 10.16 -8.29
C SER A 91 -18.41 10.42 -7.47
N PRO A 92 -18.47 10.58 -6.14
CA PRO A 92 -17.28 10.64 -5.32
C PRO A 92 -16.46 9.33 -5.37
N ALA A 93 -17.09 8.22 -5.78
CA ALA A 93 -16.50 6.89 -5.79
C ALA A 93 -15.80 6.57 -7.11
N THR A 94 -14.55 6.15 -7.00
CA THR A 94 -13.70 5.62 -8.08
C THR A 94 -13.54 4.11 -7.91
N VAL A 95 -13.47 3.40 -9.04
CA VAL A 95 -13.11 1.97 -9.05
C VAL A 95 -11.68 1.79 -9.54
N THR A 96 -10.99 0.83 -8.91
CA THR A 96 -9.58 0.54 -9.10
C THR A 96 -9.37 -0.95 -9.25
N ALA A 97 -8.38 -1.32 -10.04
CA ALA A 97 -7.92 -2.68 -10.19
C ALA A 97 -6.39 -2.70 -10.19
N ALA A 98 -5.81 -3.79 -9.72
CA ALA A 98 -4.39 -3.91 -9.62
C ALA A 98 -3.93 -5.36 -9.62
N GLY A 99 -2.67 -5.56 -9.97
CA GLY A 99 -2.00 -6.84 -9.83
C GLY A 99 -0.51 -6.66 -9.67
N GLY A 100 0.12 -7.60 -8.98
CA GLY A 100 1.55 -7.54 -8.68
C GLY A 100 2.09 -8.84 -8.13
N GLY A 101 3.40 -8.90 -8.00
CA GLY A 101 4.13 -10.02 -7.43
C GLY A 101 4.97 -9.57 -6.24
N THR A 102 5.03 -10.40 -5.20
CA THR A 102 5.88 -10.22 -4.04
C THR A 102 6.75 -11.45 -3.87
N ASN A 103 8.06 -11.27 -3.77
CA ASN A 103 9.04 -12.31 -3.48
C ASN A 103 9.62 -12.10 -2.08
N TRP A 104 9.88 -13.18 -1.34
CA TRP A 104 10.57 -13.10 -0.05
C TRP A 104 11.55 -14.25 0.13
N GLY A 105 12.57 -14.00 0.95
CA GLY A 105 13.58 -14.98 1.34
C GLY A 105 13.94 -14.85 2.81
N LEU A 106 14.08 -15.99 3.47
CA LEU A 106 14.62 -16.10 4.82
C LEU A 106 16.15 -16.15 4.76
N SER A 107 16.83 -15.60 5.78
CA SER A 107 18.28 -15.75 5.88
C SER A 107 18.70 -17.21 6.05
N ASN A 108 19.98 -17.50 5.80
CA ASN A 108 20.56 -18.84 5.85
C ASN A 108 19.93 -19.87 4.87
N SER A 109 19.29 -19.39 3.79
CA SER A 109 18.66 -20.25 2.76
C SER A 109 17.61 -21.21 3.31
N LEU A 110 17.00 -20.88 4.45
CA LEU A 110 16.01 -21.72 5.12
C LEU A 110 14.70 -21.84 4.32
N GLY A 111 14.41 -20.85 3.46
CA GLY A 111 13.30 -20.91 2.54
C GLY A 111 13.08 -19.60 1.79
N ASN A 112 12.32 -19.69 0.70
CA ASN A 112 11.86 -18.58 -0.09
C ASN A 112 10.37 -18.74 -0.41
N GLY A 113 9.77 -17.68 -0.92
CA GLY A 113 8.43 -17.78 -1.48
C GLY A 113 8.13 -16.64 -2.43
N ARG A 114 7.08 -16.88 -3.22
CA ARG A 114 6.51 -15.94 -4.17
C ARG A 114 5.01 -15.90 -3.98
N SER A 115 4.45 -14.71 -4.04
CA SER A 115 3.03 -14.45 -4.10
C SER A 115 2.75 -13.66 -5.36
N GLU A 116 1.68 -14.02 -6.05
CA GLU A 116 1.05 -13.19 -7.06
C GLU A 116 -0.30 -12.74 -6.54
N SER A 117 -0.69 -11.51 -6.81
CA SER A 117 -1.94 -10.94 -6.33
C SER A 117 -2.69 -10.24 -7.44
N ALA A 118 -4.02 -10.34 -7.38
CA ALA A 118 -4.94 -9.53 -8.16
C ALA A 118 -5.95 -8.92 -7.19
N GLN A 119 -6.17 -7.62 -7.30
CA GLN A 119 -7.05 -6.89 -6.41
C GLN A 119 -7.98 -5.93 -7.14
N ILE A 120 -9.13 -5.71 -6.52
CA ILE A 120 -10.13 -4.73 -6.91
C ILE A 120 -10.46 -3.89 -5.70
N GLY A 121 -10.73 -2.61 -5.90
CA GLY A 121 -11.08 -1.73 -4.81
C GLY A 121 -11.84 -0.51 -5.28
N ALA A 122 -12.44 0.17 -4.32
CA ALA A 122 -13.06 1.46 -4.53
C ALA A 122 -12.53 2.46 -3.51
N TYR A 123 -12.44 3.73 -3.91
CA TYR A 123 -12.12 4.82 -3.00
C TYR A 123 -13.01 6.02 -3.27
N ALA A 124 -13.25 6.80 -2.21
CA ALA A 124 -13.98 8.06 -2.29
C ALA A 124 -13.27 9.12 -1.44
N ARG A 125 -13.37 10.38 -1.87
CA ARG A 125 -12.88 11.53 -1.11
C ARG A 125 -13.88 12.68 -1.23
N THR A 126 -14.35 13.16 -0.10
CA THR A 126 -15.25 14.31 0.01
C THR A 126 -14.51 15.45 0.69
N VAL A 127 -14.54 16.64 0.10
CA VAL A 127 -13.91 17.86 0.63
C VAL A 127 -15.02 18.80 1.10
N ILE A 128 -14.88 19.33 2.31
CA ILE A 128 -15.82 20.24 2.96
C ILE A 128 -15.03 21.44 3.49
N GLY A 129 -14.94 22.49 2.67
CA GLY A 129 -14.04 23.61 2.94
C GLY A 129 -12.58 23.13 3.04
N PRO A 130 -11.82 23.47 4.09
CA PRO A 130 -10.46 22.97 4.31
C PRO A 130 -10.40 21.53 4.84
N ALA A 131 -11.52 20.95 5.25
CA ALA A 131 -11.57 19.58 5.75
C ALA A 131 -11.80 18.58 4.61
N TYR A 132 -11.34 17.34 4.79
CA TYR A 132 -11.75 16.23 3.94
C TYR A 132 -11.96 14.96 4.74
N ILE A 133 -12.81 14.09 4.21
CA ILE A 133 -12.96 12.70 4.61
C ILE A 133 -12.68 11.85 3.38
N ALA A 134 -11.97 10.77 3.57
CA ALA A 134 -11.70 9.83 2.51
C ALA A 134 -11.70 8.39 2.99
N GLU A 135 -12.18 7.52 2.12
CA GLU A 135 -12.51 6.14 2.44
C GLU A 135 -12.05 5.25 1.29
N SER A 136 -11.59 4.05 1.61
CA SER A 136 -11.31 3.02 0.62
C SER A 136 -11.65 1.63 1.14
N ILE A 137 -11.98 0.75 0.20
CA ILE A 137 -12.16 -0.68 0.44
C ILE A 137 -11.52 -1.45 -0.71
N ALA A 138 -10.85 -2.55 -0.38
CA ALA A 138 -10.21 -3.41 -1.36
C ALA A 138 -10.39 -4.88 -1.00
N PHE A 139 -10.52 -5.69 -2.05
CA PHE A 139 -10.46 -7.13 -1.98
C PHE A 139 -9.34 -7.61 -2.89
N ALA A 140 -8.52 -8.54 -2.39
CA ALA A 140 -7.45 -9.15 -3.15
C ALA A 140 -7.49 -10.66 -3.04
N ASN A 141 -7.20 -11.33 -4.15
CA ASN A 141 -6.90 -12.74 -4.19
C ASN A 141 -5.40 -12.93 -4.44
N HIS A 142 -4.81 -13.87 -3.72
CA HIS A 142 -3.40 -14.15 -3.70
C HIS A 142 -3.14 -15.61 -4.06
N TRP A 143 -2.10 -15.85 -4.84
CA TRP A 143 -1.59 -17.16 -5.21
C TRP A 143 -0.18 -17.29 -4.67
N PHE A 144 -0.01 -18.18 -3.70
CA PHE A 144 1.24 -18.39 -3.00
C PHE A 144 1.94 -19.62 -3.49
N THR A 145 3.26 -19.53 -3.52
CA THR A 145 4.17 -20.62 -3.79
C THR A 145 5.36 -20.50 -2.86
N THR A 146 5.65 -21.54 -2.08
CA THR A 146 6.73 -21.53 -1.07
C THR A 146 7.67 -22.71 -1.23
N ASP A 147 8.97 -22.46 -1.12
CA ASP A 147 10.02 -23.49 -0.98
C ASP A 147 10.70 -23.34 0.38
N ARG A 148 10.85 -24.42 1.13
CA ARG A 148 11.75 -24.42 2.28
C ARG A 148 12.59 -25.69 2.32
N THR A 149 13.73 -25.59 2.99
CA THR A 149 14.57 -26.75 3.25
C THR A 149 14.48 -27.15 4.72
N ALA A 150 14.40 -28.45 4.98
CA ALA A 150 14.40 -28.98 6.34
C ALA A 150 15.09 -30.33 6.35
N LEU A 151 16.12 -30.47 7.19
CA LEU A 151 16.85 -31.73 7.41
C LEU A 151 17.33 -32.40 6.10
N GLY A 152 17.74 -31.57 5.12
CA GLY A 152 18.21 -32.04 3.80
C GLY A 152 17.12 -32.27 2.75
N GLY A 153 15.84 -32.16 3.12
CA GLY A 153 14.69 -32.25 2.20
C GLY A 153 14.20 -30.89 1.72
N ASN A 154 13.61 -30.87 0.52
CA ASN A 154 12.93 -29.73 -0.08
C ASN A 154 11.41 -29.91 0.02
N LEU A 155 10.76 -28.91 0.61
CA LEU A 155 9.34 -28.91 0.90
C LEU A 155 8.69 -27.76 0.15
N ARG A 156 7.80 -28.10 -0.79
CA ARG A 156 7.10 -27.17 -1.67
C ARG A 156 5.64 -27.03 -1.24
N ALA A 157 5.07 -25.84 -1.22
CA ALA A 157 3.61 -25.69 -1.12
C ALA A 157 3.08 -24.67 -2.11
N THR A 158 1.88 -24.92 -2.62
CA THR A 158 1.07 -23.97 -3.38
C THR A 158 -0.29 -23.83 -2.71
N PHE A 159 -0.73 -22.60 -2.50
CA PHE A 159 -2.01 -22.33 -1.84
C PHE A 159 -2.55 -20.95 -2.23
N THR A 160 -3.82 -20.72 -1.96
CA THR A 160 -4.46 -19.42 -2.19
C THR A 160 -4.78 -18.73 -0.88
N GLY A 161 -4.79 -17.41 -0.93
CA GLY A 161 -5.25 -16.58 0.17
C GLY A 161 -6.11 -15.43 -0.35
N GLN A 162 -6.93 -14.89 0.53
CA GLN A 162 -7.80 -13.76 0.22
C GLN A 162 -7.65 -12.72 1.30
N SER A 163 -7.58 -11.46 0.91
CA SER A 163 -7.62 -10.34 1.84
C SER A 163 -8.76 -9.40 1.52
N ILE A 164 -9.36 -8.86 2.57
CA ILE A 164 -10.26 -7.72 2.51
C ILE A 164 -9.73 -6.66 3.47
N GLY A 165 -9.74 -5.41 3.04
CA GLY A 165 -9.32 -4.32 3.90
C GLY A 165 -10.03 -3.02 3.55
N GLY A 166 -10.08 -2.13 4.52
CA GLY A 166 -10.62 -0.80 4.33
C GLY A 166 -9.83 0.22 5.13
N ARG A 167 -9.88 1.47 4.67
CA ARG A 167 -9.25 2.63 5.33
C ARG A 167 -10.23 3.79 5.35
N ILE A 168 -10.22 4.52 6.45
CA ILE A 168 -10.86 5.82 6.58
C ILE A 168 -9.83 6.84 7.06
N GLU A 169 -9.90 8.04 6.53
CA GLU A 169 -8.99 9.13 6.85
C GLU A 169 -9.74 10.46 6.87
N GLY A 170 -9.47 11.27 7.89
CA GLY A 170 -9.95 12.64 7.99
C GLY A 170 -8.78 13.59 8.18
N GLY A 171 -8.82 14.74 7.51
CA GLY A 171 -7.79 15.77 7.64
C GLY A 171 -8.33 17.18 7.47
N TYR A 172 -7.54 18.15 7.94
CA TYR A 172 -7.89 19.57 7.88
C TYR A 172 -6.71 20.38 7.38
N ARG A 173 -6.86 21.03 6.23
CA ARG A 173 -5.77 21.79 5.61
C ARG A 173 -5.66 23.20 6.19
N ILE A 174 -4.45 23.56 6.57
CA ILE A 174 -4.04 24.87 7.05
C ILE A 174 -3.08 25.47 6.01
N ALA A 175 -3.49 26.56 5.37
CA ALA A 175 -2.59 27.35 4.54
C ALA A 175 -1.69 28.19 5.43
N VAL A 176 -0.39 27.89 5.44
CA VAL A 176 0.61 28.62 6.25
C VAL A 176 1.14 29.82 5.46
N THR A 177 1.45 29.60 4.19
CA THR A 177 1.77 30.65 3.22
C THR A 177 0.96 30.38 1.95
N PRO A 178 0.93 31.34 1.00
CA PRO A 178 0.31 31.12 -0.30
C PRO A 178 0.74 29.79 -0.96
N ASN A 179 2.04 29.48 -0.91
CA ASN A 179 2.59 28.26 -1.52
C ASN A 179 2.88 27.15 -0.51
N PHE A 180 2.29 27.15 0.67
CA PHE A 180 2.62 26.10 1.63
C PHE A 180 1.42 25.71 2.48
N GLY A 181 1.03 24.45 2.37
CA GLY A 181 -0.01 23.82 3.17
C GLY A 181 0.54 22.84 4.16
N ILE A 182 -0.09 22.80 5.34
CA ILE A 182 0.03 21.70 6.29
C ILE A 182 -1.35 21.10 6.48
N THR A 183 -1.46 19.79 6.38
CA THR A 183 -2.71 19.04 6.58
C THR A 183 -2.49 17.98 7.64
N PRO A 184 -2.73 18.28 8.93
CA PRO A 184 -2.84 17.26 9.95
C PRO A 184 -4.00 16.32 9.61
N TYR A 185 -3.82 15.04 9.89
CA TYR A 185 -4.83 14.04 9.63
C TYR A 185 -4.72 12.87 10.62
N ALA A 186 -5.82 12.14 10.73
CA ALA A 186 -5.91 10.88 11.41
C ALA A 186 -6.52 9.84 10.47
N ALA A 187 -6.03 8.60 10.55
CA ALA A 187 -6.58 7.49 9.77
C ALA A 187 -6.70 6.23 10.61
N ALA A 188 -7.63 5.38 10.20
CA ALA A 188 -7.77 4.02 10.68
C ALA A 188 -7.89 3.07 9.49
N GLN A 189 -7.23 1.92 9.59
CA GLN A 189 -7.23 0.87 8.60
C GLN A 189 -7.51 -0.45 9.30
N ALA A 190 -8.31 -1.31 8.67
CA ALA A 190 -8.53 -2.67 9.11
C ALA A 190 -8.36 -3.61 7.93
N GLN A 191 -7.63 -4.70 8.12
CA GLN A 191 -7.40 -5.72 7.11
C GLN A 191 -7.54 -7.11 7.72
N ALA A 192 -8.22 -7.99 6.98
CA ALA A 192 -8.29 -9.40 7.30
C ALA A 192 -7.70 -10.19 6.13
N PHE A 193 -6.79 -11.10 6.43
CA PHE A 193 -6.26 -12.09 5.50
C PHE A 193 -6.71 -13.48 5.94
N ARG A 194 -7.16 -14.30 4.98
CA ARG A 194 -7.50 -15.70 5.19
C ARG A 194 -6.79 -16.58 4.18
N SER A 195 -6.31 -17.72 4.64
CA SER A 195 -5.86 -18.82 3.79
C SER A 195 -6.58 -20.10 4.17
N GLY A 196 -6.85 -20.95 3.18
CA GLY A 196 -7.31 -22.31 3.41
C GLY A 196 -6.23 -23.16 4.08
N ALA A 197 -6.63 -24.36 4.54
CA ALA A 197 -5.64 -25.37 4.91
C ALA A 197 -4.86 -25.81 3.66
N TYR A 198 -3.57 -26.07 3.81
CA TYR A 198 -2.72 -26.53 2.72
C TYR A 198 -1.65 -27.48 3.24
N SER A 199 -1.08 -28.28 2.35
CA SER A 199 -0.02 -29.23 2.67
C SER A 199 1.20 -28.98 1.81
N GLU A 200 2.36 -29.28 2.36
CA GLU A 200 3.61 -29.32 1.62
C GLU A 200 3.74 -30.64 0.84
N THR A 201 4.26 -30.55 -0.37
CA THR A 201 4.82 -31.68 -1.10
C THR A 201 6.27 -31.85 -0.68
N ASP A 202 6.58 -33.02 -0.12
CA ASP A 202 7.95 -33.43 0.16
C ASP A 202 8.60 -33.96 -1.12
N VAL A 203 9.37 -33.10 -1.78
CA VAL A 203 9.97 -33.39 -3.10
C VAL A 203 10.99 -34.53 -3.00
N ASN A 204 11.63 -34.66 -1.84
CA ASN A 204 12.64 -35.70 -1.58
C ASN A 204 12.06 -36.92 -0.87
N ASN A 205 10.77 -36.90 -0.52
CA ASN A 205 10.03 -37.96 0.16
C ASN A 205 10.72 -38.44 1.45
N LEU A 206 11.26 -37.51 2.24
CA LEU A 206 11.96 -37.79 3.49
C LEU A 206 11.01 -37.86 4.71
N GLY A 207 9.72 -37.59 4.52
CA GLY A 207 8.69 -37.63 5.56
C GLY A 207 8.57 -36.34 6.37
N PHE A 208 9.15 -35.23 5.90
CA PHE A 208 9.17 -33.95 6.63
C PHE A 208 8.10 -32.96 6.16
N GLY A 209 7.23 -33.38 5.24
CA GLY A 209 6.09 -32.58 4.78
C GLY A 209 5.13 -32.24 5.92
N LEU A 210 4.77 -30.97 6.02
CA LEU A 210 3.80 -30.47 6.99
C LEU A 210 2.43 -30.24 6.33
N THR A 211 1.38 -30.37 7.13
CA THR A 211 0.04 -29.85 6.83
C THR A 211 -0.22 -28.67 7.74
N TYR A 212 -0.71 -27.58 7.15
CA TYR A 212 -1.08 -26.36 7.85
C TYR A 212 -2.60 -26.24 7.90
N ALA A 213 -3.11 -25.94 9.10
CA ALA A 213 -4.52 -25.63 9.26
C ALA A 213 -4.88 -24.31 8.57
N ALA A 214 -6.16 -24.13 8.24
CA ALA A 214 -6.65 -22.84 7.77
C ALA A 214 -6.36 -21.75 8.80
N LYS A 215 -6.00 -20.56 8.33
CA LYS A 215 -5.65 -19.44 9.20
C LYS A 215 -6.35 -18.17 8.72
N GLN A 216 -6.90 -17.44 9.69
CA GLN A 216 -7.26 -16.05 9.53
C GLN A 216 -6.35 -15.22 10.42
N ALA A 217 -5.91 -14.08 9.92
CA ALA A 217 -5.22 -13.09 10.71
C ALA A 217 -5.67 -11.70 10.30
N THR A 218 -5.74 -10.83 11.31
CA THR A 218 -6.33 -9.50 11.22
C THR A 218 -5.33 -8.48 11.74
N ASP A 219 -5.35 -7.32 11.13
CA ASP A 219 -4.58 -6.17 11.55
C ASP A 219 -5.47 -4.93 11.55
N VAL A 220 -5.37 -4.15 12.61
CA VAL A 220 -6.00 -2.84 12.71
C VAL A 220 -4.88 -1.84 12.94
N ARG A 221 -4.75 -0.86 12.05
CA ARG A 221 -3.75 0.19 12.11
C ARG A 221 -4.42 1.53 12.36
N THR A 222 -3.88 2.29 13.29
CA THR A 222 -4.21 3.71 13.46
C THR A 222 -3.02 4.57 13.05
N GLU A 223 -3.30 5.78 12.59
CA GLU A 223 -2.27 6.65 12.05
C GLU A 223 -2.56 8.11 12.38
N LEU A 224 -1.55 8.83 12.83
CA LEU A 224 -1.60 10.27 13.07
C LEU A 224 -0.42 10.92 12.36
N GLY A 225 -0.70 11.91 11.53
CA GLY A 225 0.35 12.52 10.74
C GLY A 225 0.00 13.91 10.24
N ALA A 226 0.96 14.46 9.51
CA ALA A 226 0.82 15.70 8.78
C ALA A 226 1.31 15.51 7.35
N ARG A 227 0.56 16.09 6.42
CA ARG A 227 0.97 16.23 5.02
C ARG A 227 1.37 17.67 4.75
N PHE A 228 2.32 17.82 3.85
CA PHE A 228 2.85 19.11 3.44
C PHE A 228 2.72 19.20 1.93
N ASP A 229 2.26 20.33 1.43
CA ASP A 229 2.17 20.60 0.00
C ASP A 229 2.78 21.96 -0.33
N HIS A 230 3.56 21.99 -1.42
CA HIS A 230 4.21 23.17 -1.94
C HIS A 230 3.97 23.28 -3.46
N PRO A 231 2.92 23.99 -3.89
CA PRO A 231 2.69 24.30 -5.30
C PRO A 231 3.76 25.26 -5.83
N THR A 232 4.31 24.92 -6.99
CA THR A 232 5.40 25.63 -7.67
C THR A 232 5.32 25.39 -9.19
N LEU A 233 6.32 25.85 -9.95
CA LEU A 233 6.45 25.63 -11.39
C LEU A 233 7.73 24.87 -11.71
N LEU A 234 7.64 23.99 -12.70
CA LEU A 234 8.78 23.34 -13.33
C LEU A 234 8.70 23.60 -14.84
N GLY A 235 9.66 24.34 -15.39
CA GLY A 235 9.66 24.67 -16.83
C GLY A 235 8.38 25.37 -17.30
N GLY A 236 7.76 26.21 -16.46
CA GLY A 236 6.50 26.91 -16.77
C GLY A 236 5.23 26.08 -16.60
N THR A 237 5.35 24.82 -16.18
CA THR A 237 4.21 23.93 -15.94
C THR A 237 3.96 23.70 -14.44
N PRO A 238 2.69 23.60 -13.99
CA PRO A 238 2.33 23.39 -12.58
C PRO A 238 2.95 22.12 -11.98
N LEU A 239 3.56 22.26 -10.80
CA LEU A 239 4.14 21.16 -10.03
C LEU A 239 3.74 21.31 -8.55
N ILE A 240 3.20 20.26 -7.93
CA ILE A 240 2.99 20.23 -6.49
C ILE A 240 3.99 19.27 -5.86
N LEU A 241 4.89 19.80 -5.04
CA LEU A 241 5.73 18.97 -4.18
C LEU A 241 4.94 18.57 -2.94
N ARG A 242 5.11 17.32 -2.52
CA ARG A 242 4.40 16.75 -1.38
C ARG A 242 5.36 16.06 -0.43
N ALA A 243 5.08 16.19 0.86
CA ALA A 243 5.70 15.37 1.89
C ALA A 243 4.66 14.88 2.89
N ARG A 244 4.96 13.80 3.60
CA ARG A 244 4.14 13.26 4.68
C ARG A 244 5.06 12.76 5.78
N LEU A 245 4.68 13.03 7.01
CA LEU A 245 5.25 12.43 8.20
C LEU A 245 4.11 11.93 9.07
N ALA A 246 4.19 10.69 9.53
CA ALA A 246 3.17 10.12 10.40
C ALA A 246 3.76 9.10 11.37
N TRP A 247 3.04 8.89 12.46
CA TRP A 247 3.20 7.73 13.32
C TRP A 247 2.03 6.78 13.08
N ALA A 248 2.31 5.49 13.02
CA ALA A 248 1.31 4.44 12.93
C ALA A 248 1.45 3.47 14.11
N HIS A 249 0.30 2.98 14.56
CA HIS A 249 0.20 1.95 15.59
C HIS A 249 -0.65 0.78 15.10
N ASP A 250 -0.06 -0.41 15.11
CA ASP A 250 -0.65 -1.69 14.71
C ASP A 250 -1.15 -2.48 15.91
N PHE A 251 -2.44 -2.82 15.89
CA PHE A 251 -3.08 -3.73 16.82
C PHE A 251 -3.06 -5.14 16.21
N VAL A 252 -1.88 -5.73 16.15
CA VAL A 252 -1.62 -7.03 15.52
C VAL A 252 -1.03 -8.02 16.52
N ASP A 253 -1.48 -9.27 16.46
CA ASP A 253 -0.92 -10.35 17.26
C ASP A 253 0.39 -10.89 16.67
N THR A 254 1.18 -11.59 17.48
CA THR A 254 2.34 -12.31 16.98
C THR A 254 1.91 -13.35 15.94
N PRO A 255 2.47 -13.33 14.72
CA PRO A 255 2.10 -14.28 13.68
C PRO A 255 2.28 -15.72 14.16
N SER A 256 1.29 -16.57 13.91
CA SER A 256 1.34 -17.98 14.32
C SER A 256 0.65 -18.89 13.31
N LEU A 257 1.24 -20.07 13.08
CA LEU A 257 0.72 -21.12 12.21
C LEU A 257 0.61 -22.43 12.98
N ASN A 258 -0.51 -23.13 12.81
CA ASN A 258 -0.68 -24.48 13.36
C ASN A 258 -0.32 -25.49 12.27
N ALA A 259 0.66 -26.33 12.57
CA ALA A 259 1.18 -27.34 11.67
C ALA A 259 1.14 -28.74 12.30
N ALA A 260 1.09 -29.77 11.47
CA ALA A 260 1.28 -31.16 11.85
C ALA A 260 2.13 -31.86 10.81
N PHE A 261 2.94 -32.84 11.23
CA PHE A 261 3.65 -33.70 10.28
C PHE A 261 2.64 -34.59 9.55
N GLN A 262 2.75 -34.69 8.23
CA GLN A 262 1.84 -35.54 7.44
C GLN A 262 1.94 -37.02 7.82
N VAL A 263 3.14 -37.46 8.21
CA VAL A 263 3.41 -38.82 8.70
C VAL A 263 2.96 -39.04 10.14
N LEU A 264 2.66 -37.97 10.90
CA LEU A 264 2.18 -38.01 12.29
C LEU A 264 1.03 -37.01 12.50
N PRO A 265 -0.14 -37.20 11.85
CA PRO A 265 -1.19 -36.19 11.75
C PRO A 265 -1.89 -35.84 13.07
N LEU A 266 -1.63 -36.59 14.15
CA LEU A 266 -2.15 -36.31 15.50
C LEU A 266 -1.17 -35.51 16.37
N SER A 267 0.04 -35.23 15.87
CA SER A 267 1.07 -34.47 16.59
C SER A 267 1.12 -33.04 16.06
N ASN A 268 0.25 -32.20 16.61
CA ASN A 268 0.09 -30.81 16.21
C ASN A 268 1.07 -29.92 16.99
N PHE A 269 1.60 -28.89 16.35
CA PHE A 269 2.42 -27.88 17.00
C PHE A 269 2.16 -26.49 16.39
N THR A 270 2.43 -25.46 17.18
CA THR A 270 2.30 -24.07 16.74
C THR A 270 3.68 -23.50 16.46
N VAL A 271 3.83 -22.89 15.29
CA VAL A 271 5.03 -22.15 14.89
C VAL A 271 4.74 -20.67 15.01
N PHE A 272 5.53 -19.97 15.81
CA PHE A 272 5.49 -18.51 15.91
C PHE A 272 6.43 -17.88 14.90
N GLY A 273 5.96 -16.83 14.21
CA GLY A 273 6.76 -15.97 13.35
C GLY A 273 7.42 -14.84 14.15
N ALA A 274 8.23 -14.03 13.46
CA ALA A 274 8.84 -12.84 14.06
C ALA A 274 7.76 -11.89 14.60
N PRO A 275 7.93 -11.28 15.78
CA PRO A 275 6.98 -10.31 16.30
C PRO A 275 6.92 -9.11 15.36
N ILE A 276 5.72 -8.65 15.05
CA ILE A 276 5.52 -7.44 14.25
C ILE A 276 5.70 -6.24 15.18
N PRO A 277 6.50 -5.23 14.82
CA PRO A 277 6.58 -4.00 15.57
C PRO A 277 5.22 -3.30 15.60
N HIS A 278 4.75 -2.93 16.79
CA HIS A 278 3.46 -2.23 16.94
C HIS A 278 3.52 -0.76 16.55
N ASP A 279 4.70 -0.13 16.60
CA ASP A 279 4.85 1.29 16.29
C ASP A 279 5.80 1.48 15.12
N SER A 280 5.39 2.30 14.16
CA SER A 280 6.23 2.70 13.03
C SER A 280 6.15 4.20 12.72
N GLY A 281 7.26 4.74 12.26
CA GLY A 281 7.36 6.06 11.67
C GLY A 281 7.22 5.96 10.15
N LEU A 282 6.35 6.79 9.58
CA LEU A 282 6.11 6.87 8.14
C LEU A 282 6.65 8.19 7.61
N ALA A 283 7.40 8.11 6.51
CA ALA A 283 7.85 9.29 5.77
C ALA A 283 7.60 9.09 4.28
N SER A 284 7.01 10.09 3.63
CA SER A 284 6.82 10.07 2.17
C SER A 284 7.26 11.39 1.56
N ILE A 285 7.77 11.32 0.33
CA ILE A 285 7.98 12.47 -0.56
C ILE A 285 7.34 12.19 -1.91
N GLY A 286 6.88 13.21 -2.60
CA GLY A 286 6.29 13.04 -3.93
C GLY A 286 6.13 14.34 -4.69
N ALA A 287 5.75 14.19 -5.96
CA ALA A 287 5.55 15.25 -6.91
C ALA A 287 4.35 14.94 -7.80
N ASP A 288 3.44 15.91 -7.94
CA ASP A 288 2.38 15.92 -8.96
C ASP A 288 2.73 16.95 -10.02
N TRP A 289 3.09 16.48 -11.22
CA TRP A 289 3.46 17.33 -12.34
C TRP A 289 2.36 17.37 -13.40
N TYR A 290 1.80 18.54 -13.66
CA TYR A 290 0.75 18.75 -14.65
C TYR A 290 1.40 19.08 -15.99
N LEU A 291 1.63 18.04 -16.79
CA LEU A 291 2.31 18.14 -18.08
C LEU A 291 1.52 19.03 -19.06
N ASN A 292 0.19 18.94 -19.01
CA ASN A 292 -0.75 19.79 -19.75
C ASN A 292 -2.15 19.68 -19.13
N GLN A 293 -3.18 20.19 -19.82
CA GLN A 293 -4.56 20.23 -19.32
C GLN A 293 -5.19 18.84 -19.10
N ASN A 294 -4.69 17.81 -19.78
CA ASN A 294 -5.25 16.45 -19.72
C ASN A 294 -4.35 15.47 -18.98
N TRP A 295 -3.04 15.69 -19.00
CA TRP A 295 -2.03 14.76 -18.49
C TRP A 295 -1.40 15.23 -17.18
N LYS A 296 -1.39 14.33 -16.18
CA LYS A 296 -0.68 14.51 -14.91
C LYS A 296 0.24 13.32 -14.64
N LEU A 297 1.50 13.58 -14.33
CA LEU A 297 2.47 12.59 -13.86
C LEU A 297 2.62 12.71 -12.34
N LEU A 298 2.54 11.60 -11.63
CA LEU A 298 2.81 11.49 -10.20
C LEU A 298 4.04 10.63 -9.99
N ALA A 299 4.93 11.08 -9.11
CA ALA A 299 6.03 10.27 -8.58
C ALA A 299 6.01 10.35 -7.06
N LYS A 300 6.20 9.22 -6.38
CA LYS A 300 6.15 9.11 -4.93
C LYS A 300 7.18 8.11 -4.43
N PHE A 301 7.77 8.42 -3.29
CA PHE A 301 8.61 7.52 -2.52
C PHE A 301 8.11 7.48 -1.07
N ASP A 302 8.01 6.28 -0.52
CA ASP A 302 7.54 5.99 0.82
C ASP A 302 8.62 5.22 1.59
N GLY A 303 8.77 5.57 2.87
CA GLY A 303 9.55 4.85 3.86
C GLY A 303 8.70 4.57 5.09
N GLU A 304 8.81 3.35 5.61
CA GLU A 304 8.26 2.94 6.89
C GLU A 304 9.37 2.35 7.75
N PHE A 305 9.50 2.87 8.96
CA PHE A 305 10.59 2.61 9.88
C PHE A 305 10.02 2.13 11.21
N ALA A 306 10.34 0.92 11.61
CA ALA A 306 9.88 0.33 12.85
C ALA A 306 11.03 -0.37 13.56
N LYS A 307 10.81 -0.77 14.82
CA LYS A 307 11.82 -1.51 15.57
C LYS A 307 12.16 -2.81 14.84
N ARG A 308 13.38 -2.92 14.29
CA ARG A 308 13.85 -4.08 13.50
C ARG A 308 13.15 -4.27 12.14
N SER A 309 12.46 -3.28 11.61
CA SER A 309 11.88 -3.37 10.27
C SER A 309 12.03 -2.06 9.52
N ASP A 310 12.62 -2.12 8.33
CA ASP A 310 12.73 -0.98 7.42
C ASP A 310 12.15 -1.38 6.07
N LEU A 311 11.26 -0.55 5.57
CA LEU A 311 10.53 -0.82 4.35
C LEU A 311 10.54 0.43 3.46
N TYR A 312 10.71 0.24 2.15
CA TYR A 312 10.77 1.33 1.16
C TYR A 312 9.93 0.98 -0.07
N ALA A 313 9.22 1.95 -0.61
CA ALA A 313 8.43 1.79 -1.83
C ALA A 313 8.51 3.03 -2.73
N GLY A 314 8.51 2.81 -4.05
CA GLY A 314 8.41 3.85 -5.06
C GLY A 314 7.18 3.61 -5.94
N THR A 315 6.51 4.69 -6.34
CA THR A 315 5.36 4.65 -7.25
C THR A 315 5.48 5.76 -8.29
N VAL A 316 5.18 5.42 -9.55
CA VAL A 316 5.02 6.39 -10.63
C VAL A 316 3.66 6.14 -11.27
N ALA A 317 2.86 7.20 -11.45
CA ALA A 317 1.54 7.11 -12.05
C ALA A 317 1.32 8.18 -13.11
N LEU A 318 0.61 7.81 -14.18
CA LEU A 318 0.21 8.71 -15.25
C LEU A 318 -1.32 8.75 -15.30
N ARG A 319 -1.89 9.95 -15.28
CA ARG A 319 -3.33 10.20 -15.35
C ARG A 319 -3.67 10.99 -16.60
N TYR A 320 -4.73 10.56 -17.28
CA TYR A 320 -5.35 11.24 -18.40
C TYR A 320 -6.80 11.59 -18.06
N SER A 321 -7.21 12.83 -18.31
CA SER A 321 -8.57 13.31 -18.05
C SER A 321 -9.19 13.88 -19.33
N TRP A 322 -10.40 13.44 -19.67
CA TRP A 322 -11.11 13.84 -20.88
C TRP A 322 -12.61 13.96 -20.67
#